data_AF-A0A318D8Z2-F1
#
_entry.id   AF-A0A318D8Z2-F1
#
_cell.length_a   1.000
_cell.length_b   1.000
_cell.length_c   1.000
_cell.angle_alpha   90.00
_cell.angle_beta   90.00
_cell.angle_gamma   90.00
#
_symmetry.space_group_name_H-M   'P 1'
#
loop_
_entity.id
_entity.type
_entity.pdbx_description
1 polymer ?
#
loop_
_entity_poly.entity_id
_entity_poly.type
_entity_poly.pdbx_seq_one_letter_code
_entity_poly.pdbx_strand_id
1 'polypeptide(L)' 'KLAELCEVMEIHPLTLLTLAYAGDSPHKADELLAQVRRELEAVLKERGAAKPRA' A
#
# COMPACT_ATOMS: atom_id res chain seq x y z
N LYS A 1 -3.52 -13.62 -9.69
CA LYS A 1 -4.54 -13.00 -10.56
C LYS A 1 -4.52 -11.47 -10.58
N LEU A 2 -4.43 -10.72 -9.46
CA LEU A 2 -4.23 -9.26 -9.53
C LEU A 2 -2.84 -8.91 -10.11
N ALA A 3 -1.79 -9.60 -9.66
CA ALA A 3 -0.43 -9.44 -10.18
C ALA A 3 -0.36 -9.70 -11.70
N GLU A 4 -0.92 -10.81 -12.18
CA GLU A 4 -1.02 -11.14 -13.61
C GLU A 4 -1.75 -10.06 -14.43
N LEU A 5 -2.84 -9.47 -13.89
CA LEU A 5 -3.54 -8.37 -14.57
C LEU A 5 -2.68 -7.09 -14.63
N CYS A 6 -1.95 -6.81 -13.55
CA CYS A 6 -1.07 -5.64 -13.46
C CYS A 6 0.14 -5.78 -14.39
N GLU A 7 0.65 -7.00 -14.59
CA GLU A 7 1.70 -7.32 -15.56
C GLU A 7 1.25 -7.04 -17.00
N VAL A 8 0.03 -7.43 -17.36
CA VAL A 8 -0.53 -7.15 -18.71
C VAL A 8 -0.73 -5.65 -18.96
N MET A 9 -1.07 -4.90 -17.91
CA MET A 9 -1.26 -3.46 -17.99
C MET A 9 0.04 -2.66 -17.79
N GLU A 10 1.17 -3.33 -17.53
CA GLU A 10 2.47 -2.73 -17.19
C GLU A 10 2.41 -1.70 -16.05
N ILE A 11 1.49 -1.91 -15.10
CA ILE A 11 1.32 -1.03 -13.93
C ILE A 11 1.71 -1.77 -12.66
N HIS A 12 2.23 -1.01 -11.69
CA HIS A 12 2.48 -1.59 -10.37
C HIS A 12 1.13 -1.95 -9.70
N PRO A 13 1.00 -3.10 -9.02
CA PRO A 13 -0.24 -3.49 -8.34
C PRO A 13 -0.75 -2.43 -7.36
N LEU A 14 0.16 -1.74 -6.68
CA LEU A 14 -0.19 -0.61 -5.81
C LEU A 14 -0.83 0.54 -6.59
N THR A 15 -0.39 0.81 -7.83
CA THR A 15 -0.98 1.86 -8.68
C THR A 15 -2.41 1.50 -9.05
N LEU A 16 -2.69 0.25 -9.42
CA LEU A 16 -4.05 -0.21 -9.70
C LEU A 16 -4.95 -0.11 -8.46
N LEU A 17 -4.44 -0.50 -7.29
CA LEU A 17 -5.17 -0.40 -6.04
C LEU A 17 -5.43 1.07 -5.68
N THR A 18 -4.44 1.96 -5.81
CA THR A 18 -4.64 3.40 -5.60
C THR A 18 -5.73 3.95 -6.50
N LEU A 19 -5.75 3.59 -7.80
CA LEU A 19 -6.83 3.97 -8.70
C LEU A 19 -8.20 3.39 -8.27
N ALA A 20 -8.24 2.15 -7.80
CA ALA A 20 -9.48 1.51 -7.34
C ALA A 20 -10.08 2.18 -6.09
N TYR A 21 -9.24 2.72 -5.20
CA TYR A 21 -9.68 3.35 -3.95
C TYR A 21 -9.82 4.88 -4.04
N ALA A 22 -8.93 5.56 -4.76
CA ALA A 22 -8.90 7.03 -4.88
C ALA A 22 -9.58 7.55 -6.15
N GLY A 23 -9.83 6.67 -7.13
CA GLY A 23 -10.28 7.06 -8.46
C GLY A 23 -9.19 7.82 -9.21
N ASP A 24 -9.59 8.88 -9.89
CA ASP A 24 -8.72 9.78 -10.68
C ASP A 24 -8.23 11.00 -9.88
N SER A 25 -8.56 11.10 -8.58
CA SER A 25 -8.19 12.25 -7.76
C SER A 25 -6.77 12.12 -7.20
N PRO A 26 -5.82 12.99 -7.62
CA PRO A 26 -4.46 12.95 -7.11
C PRO A 26 -4.39 13.21 -5.61
N HIS A 27 -5.23 14.13 -5.11
CA HIS A 27 -5.30 14.45 -3.68
C HIS A 27 -5.70 13.23 -2.83
N LYS A 28 -6.74 12.49 -3.24
CA LYS A 28 -7.16 11.27 -2.54
C LYS A 28 -6.11 10.18 -2.62
N ALA A 29 -5.39 10.09 -3.73
CA ALA A 29 -4.28 9.15 -3.89
C ALA A 29 -3.15 9.45 -2.88
N ASP A 30 -2.79 10.73 -2.73
CA ASP A 30 -1.77 11.16 -1.78
C ASP A 30 -2.19 10.89 -0.32
N GLU A 31 -3.44 11.18 0.03
CA GLU A 31 -4.00 10.89 1.36
C GLU A 31 -3.97 9.38 1.67
N LEU A 32 -4.38 8.55 0.72
CA LEU A 32 -4.38 7.10 0.84
C LEU A 32 -2.96 6.56 1.03
N LEU A 33 -2.00 7.01 0.23
CA LEU A 33 -0.60 6.59 0.35
C LEU A 33 0.02 7.04 1.68
N ALA A 34 -0.33 8.23 2.16
CA ALA A 34 0.09 8.70 3.48
C ALA A 34 -0.50 7.85 4.60
N GLN A 35 -1.75 7.41 4.48
CA GLN A 35 -2.38 6.51 5.44
C GLN A 35 -1.71 5.13 5.46
N VAL A 36 -1.54 4.50 4.30
CA VAL A 36 -0.89 3.18 4.19
C VAL A 36 0.53 3.21 4.78
N ARG A 37 1.28 4.30 4.57
CA ARG A 37 2.61 4.46 5.18
C ARG A 37 2.55 4.44 6.71
N ARG A 38 1.62 5.17 7.32
CA ARG A 38 1.44 5.19 8.79
C ARG A 38 1.03 3.83 9.33
N GLU A 39 0.11 3.14 8.65
CA GLU A 39 -0.31 1.80 9.04
C GLU A 39 0.84 0.79 8.95
N LEU A 40 1.64 0.87 7.88
CA LEU A 40 2.82 0.04 7.72
C LEU A 40 3.85 0.29 8.82
N GLU A 41 4.12 1.54 9.16
CA GLU A 41 4.99 1.91 10.28
C GLU A 41 4.47 1.33 11.61
N ALA A 42 3.15 1.40 11.85
CA ALA A 42 2.52 0.83 13.04
C ALA A 42 2.68 -0.70 13.09
N VAL A 43 2.38 -1.42 12.01
CA VAL A 43 2.52 -2.88 11.92
C VAL A 43 3.99 -3.31 12.08
N LEU A 44 4.93 -2.58 11.48
CA LEU A 44 6.35 -2.87 11.62
C LEU A 44 6.84 -2.61 13.05
N LYS A 45 6.35 -1.55 13.70
CA LYS A 45 6.64 -1.26 15.11
C LYS A 45 6.11 -2.36 16.03
N GLU A 46 4.89 -2.84 15.81
CA GLU A 46 4.31 -3.96 16.55
C GLU A 46 5.11 -5.25 16.35
N ARG A 47 5.52 -5.57 15.12
CA ARG A 47 6.37 -6.74 14.82
C ARG A 47 7.77 -6.62 15.42
N GLY A 48 8.34 -5.41 15.45
CA GLY A 48 9.61 -5.12 16.11
C GLY A 48 9.54 -5.24 17.63
N ALA A 49 8.43 -4.79 18.23
CA ALA A 49 8.14 -4.95 19.65
C ALA A 49 7.88 -6.42 20.04
N ALA A 50 7.40 -7.25 19.10
CA ALA A 50 7.17 -8.67 19.29
C ALA A 50 8.41 -9.56 19.10
N LYS A 51 9.58 -9.02 18.74
CA LYS A 51 10.81 -9.81 18.65
C LYS A 51 11.38 -10.02 20.07
N PRO A 52 11.43 -11.26 20.62
CA PRO A 52 12.07 -11.49 21.90
C PRO A 52 13.56 -11.22 21.75
N ARG A 53 14.11 -10.47 22.70
CA ARG A 53 15.54 -10.27 22.87
C ARG A 53 16.14 -11.62 23.24
N ALA A 54 16.65 -12.34 22.24
CA ALA A 54 17.52 -13.50 22.43
C ALA A 54 18.90 -13.04 22.90
#